data_AF-A0A7W0WQ54-F1
#
_entry.id   AF-A0A7W0WQ54-F1
#
_cell.length_a   1.000
_cell.length_b   1.000
_cell.length_c   1.000
_cell.angle_alpha   90.00
_cell.angle_beta   90.00
_cell.angle_gamma   90.00
#
_symmetry.space_group_name_H-M   'P 1'
#
loop_
_entity.id
_entity.type
_entity.pdbx_description
1 polymer ?
#
loop_
_entity_poly.entity_id
_entity_poly.type
_entity_poly.pdbx_seq_one_letter_code
_entity_poly.pdbx_strand_id
1 'polypeptide(L)'
;MSLLPIAMLCMTAVPAFAERSIVVEVVDAAPFDAGELTSAMRVRLPAEGAPIRLRVSAASDGVRIEAQGNVRAVQLGELRGEAAARLVALAANDLLLADLAIEPLPPTRSPATSIGILGAATAWQRPLGGLAFDLAIPRGRFVLALDAGGSQVLAGPLSLSAAVVRASVGVRAGMFELRAGATFAPLFVDEGIGDRTVLAGAGASIRFRFPIVARVGAVLAGGADVFATRTTYVVDGMSVLTTPRAAPWLAAGVEVTP
;
A
#
# COMPACT_ATOMS: atom_id res chain seq x y z
N MET A 1 -28.23 29.04 1.22
CA MET A 1 -26.78 28.78 1.30
C MET A 1 -26.40 28.00 0.06
N SER A 2 -25.83 28.68 -0.93
CA SER A 2 -25.57 28.13 -2.26
C SER A 2 -24.11 27.65 -2.34
N LEU A 3 -23.91 26.36 -2.65
CA LEU A 3 -22.60 25.74 -2.85
C LEU A 3 -22.12 26.03 -4.28
N LEU A 4 -20.97 26.69 -4.39
CA LEU A 4 -20.25 26.96 -5.64
C LEU A 4 -19.41 25.73 -6.02
N PRO A 5 -19.44 25.21 -7.27
CA PRO A 5 -18.52 24.17 -7.70
C PRO A 5 -17.19 24.79 -8.18
N ILE A 6 -16.09 24.35 -7.58
CA ILE A 6 -14.72 24.67 -8.02
C ILE A 6 -14.43 23.77 -9.24
N ALA A 7 -14.42 24.37 -10.43
CA ALA A 7 -13.98 23.73 -11.66
C ALA A 7 -12.44 23.68 -11.68
N MET A 8 -11.89 22.49 -11.47
CA MET A 8 -10.46 22.21 -11.54
C MET A 8 -10.07 21.93 -13.00
N LEU A 9 -9.42 22.93 -13.63
CA LEU A 9 -8.94 22.88 -15.00
C LEU A 9 -7.58 22.14 -15.04
N CYS A 10 -7.57 20.86 -15.36
CA CYS A 10 -6.34 20.09 -15.56
C CYS A 10 -5.79 20.33 -16.97
N MET A 11 -4.78 21.18 -17.09
CA MET A 11 -3.98 21.28 -18.32
C MET A 11 -3.01 20.10 -18.39
N THR A 12 -3.22 19.21 -19.36
CA THR A 12 -2.31 18.09 -19.65
C THR A 12 -1.11 18.62 -20.43
N ALA A 13 0.04 18.76 -19.78
CA ALA A 13 1.29 19.01 -20.47
C ALA A 13 1.65 17.78 -21.33
N VAL A 14 1.93 18.00 -22.62
CA VAL A 14 2.49 16.95 -23.50
C VAL A 14 3.95 16.75 -23.08
N PRO A 15 4.35 15.56 -22.60
CA PRO A 15 5.74 15.33 -22.24
C PRO A 15 6.62 15.41 -23.49
N ALA A 16 7.69 16.20 -23.41
CA ALA A 16 8.77 16.14 -24.40
C ALA A 16 9.50 14.81 -24.21
N PHE A 17 9.29 13.87 -25.13
CA PHE A 17 9.91 12.56 -25.07
C PHE A 17 11.39 12.66 -25.46
N ALA A 18 12.28 12.30 -24.54
CA ALA A 18 13.70 12.21 -24.80
C ALA A 18 14.00 10.90 -25.55
N GLU A 19 14.64 11.02 -26.72
CA GLU A 19 15.10 9.88 -27.51
C GLU A 19 16.10 9.04 -26.70
N ARG A 20 15.93 7.71 -26.70
CA ARG A 20 16.77 6.77 -25.97
C ARG A 20 18.20 6.80 -26.53
N SER A 21 19.17 7.18 -25.70
CA SER A 21 20.58 7.14 -26.09
C SER A 21 21.12 5.71 -26.10
N ILE A 22 21.69 5.27 -27.23
CA ILE A 22 22.37 3.98 -27.37
C ILE A 22 23.86 4.26 -27.55
N VAL A 23 24.68 3.76 -26.63
CA VAL A 23 26.14 3.87 -26.68
C VAL A 23 26.71 2.48 -26.93
N VAL A 24 27.40 2.32 -28.05
CA VAL A 24 28.07 1.08 -28.44
C VAL A 24 29.57 1.30 -28.38
N GLU A 25 30.25 0.53 -27.54
CA GLU A 25 31.71 0.47 -27.45
C GLU A 25 32.18 -0.84 -28.11
N VAL A 26 32.87 -0.73 -29.24
CA VAL A 26 33.52 -1.87 -29.91
C VAL A 26 34.99 -1.89 -29.52
N VAL A 27 35.38 -2.91 -28.78
CA VAL A 27 36.75 -3.17 -28.34
C VAL A 27 37.33 -4.22 -29.27
N ASP A 28 38.46 -3.92 -29.91
CA ASP A 28 39.09 -4.74 -30.96
C ASP A 28 38.34 -4.73 -32.31
N ALA A 29 38.99 -5.27 -33.35
CA ALA A 29 38.49 -5.27 -34.72
C ALA A 29 37.34 -6.27 -34.90
N ALA A 30 36.13 -5.92 -34.43
CA ALA A 30 34.91 -6.63 -34.77
C ALA A 30 34.65 -6.55 -36.29
N PRO A 31 33.98 -7.54 -36.90
CA PRO A 31 33.76 -7.56 -38.34
C PRO A 31 32.65 -6.59 -38.82
N PHE A 32 32.39 -5.51 -38.08
CA PHE A 32 31.39 -4.47 -38.37
C PHE A 32 31.72 -3.18 -37.58
N ASP A 33 31.18 -2.06 -38.03
CA ASP A 33 31.36 -0.77 -37.36
C ASP A 33 30.34 -0.53 -36.23
N ALA A 34 30.72 0.25 -35.22
CA ALA A 34 29.83 0.61 -34.11
C ALA A 34 28.54 1.32 -34.58
N GLY A 35 28.62 2.09 -35.68
CA GLY A 35 27.47 2.76 -36.29
C GLY A 35 26.48 1.79 -36.93
N GLU A 36 26.95 0.69 -37.53
CA GLU A 36 26.09 -0.36 -38.10
C GLU A 36 25.31 -1.08 -37.00
N LEU A 37 25.98 -1.43 -35.88
CA LEU A 37 25.33 -2.05 -34.73
C LEU A 37 24.32 -1.08 -34.06
N THR A 38 24.68 0.18 -33.90
CA THR A 38 23.76 1.20 -33.35
C THR A 38 22.49 1.33 -34.20
N SER A 39 22.65 1.37 -35.53
CA SER A 39 21.53 1.43 -36.47
C SER A 39 20.65 0.17 -36.39
N ALA A 40 21.27 -1.01 -36.32
CA ALA A 40 20.54 -2.28 -36.18
C ALA A 40 19.79 -2.39 -34.83
N MET A 41 20.32 -1.82 -33.75
CA MET A 41 19.65 -1.76 -32.44
C MET A 41 18.46 -0.81 -32.44
N ARG A 42 18.54 0.35 -33.11
CA ARG A 42 17.43 1.33 -33.19
C ARG A 42 16.16 0.75 -33.81
N VAL A 43 16.28 -0.18 -34.76
CA VAL A 43 15.13 -0.83 -35.40
C VAL A 43 14.40 -1.79 -34.44
N ARG A 44 15.09 -2.30 -33.42
CA ARG A 44 14.57 -3.34 -32.50
C ARG A 44 14.09 -2.79 -31.17
N LEU A 45 14.58 -1.61 -30.78
CA LEU A 45 14.27 -1.00 -29.50
C LEU A 45 13.23 0.11 -29.68
N PRO A 46 12.33 0.31 -28.71
CA PRO A 46 11.47 1.48 -28.71
C PRO A 46 12.33 2.75 -28.61
N ALA A 47 11.88 3.81 -29.30
CA ALA A 47 12.56 5.11 -29.32
C ALA A 47 12.67 5.75 -27.92
N GLU A 48 11.78 5.37 -27.00
CA GLU A 48 11.73 5.88 -25.63
C GLU A 48 12.29 4.88 -24.62
N GLY A 49 12.98 5.37 -23.60
CA GLY A 49 13.31 4.64 -22.37
C GLY A 49 14.73 4.81 -21.88
N ALA A 50 15.15 3.94 -20.96
CA ALA A 50 16.45 4.04 -20.30
C ALA A 50 17.63 3.94 -21.29
N PRO A 51 18.72 4.69 -21.06
CA PRO A 51 19.89 4.64 -21.92
C PRO A 51 20.52 3.25 -21.91
N ILE A 52 20.98 2.79 -23.08
CA ILE A 52 21.59 1.46 -23.25
C ILE A 52 23.07 1.62 -23.53
N ARG A 53 23.89 0.86 -22.80
CA ARG A 53 25.33 0.75 -23.03
C ARG A 53 25.64 -0.70 -23.41
N LEU A 54 26.27 -0.87 -24.56
CA LEU A 54 26.71 -2.17 -25.08
C LEU A 54 28.22 -2.12 -25.26
N ARG A 55 28.92 -3.11 -24.72
CA ARG A 55 30.32 -3.35 -25.03
C ARG A 55 30.43 -4.62 -25.86
N VAL A 56 31.15 -4.55 -26.97
CA VAL A 56 31.36 -5.68 -27.86
C VAL A 56 32.85 -5.89 -28.02
N SER A 57 33.34 -7.10 -27.81
CA SER A 57 34.74 -7.47 -28.05
C SER A 57 34.87 -8.59 -29.07
N ALA A 58 35.94 -8.58 -29.87
CA ALA A 58 36.23 -9.68 -30.78
C ALA A 58 36.49 -11.00 -30.03
N ALA A 59 36.08 -12.13 -30.63
CA ALA A 59 36.38 -13.48 -30.16
C ALA A 59 36.87 -14.34 -31.34
N SER A 60 37.39 -15.54 -31.07
CA SER A 60 38.00 -16.40 -32.10
C SER A 60 37.07 -16.79 -33.26
N ASP A 61 35.77 -16.89 -33.01
CA ASP A 61 34.73 -17.35 -33.94
C ASP A 61 33.54 -16.37 -34.07
N GLY A 62 33.71 -15.14 -33.58
CA GLY A 62 32.66 -14.13 -33.62
C GLY A 62 32.92 -12.97 -32.65
N VAL A 63 31.92 -12.64 -31.84
CA VAL A 63 32.00 -11.54 -30.88
C VAL A 63 31.42 -11.91 -29.52
N ARG A 64 31.91 -11.24 -28.48
CA ARG A 64 31.35 -11.27 -27.12
C ARG A 64 30.65 -9.95 -26.85
N ILE A 65 29.38 -10.02 -26.46
CA ILE A 65 28.54 -8.88 -26.12
C ILE A 65 28.42 -8.82 -24.61
N GLU A 66 28.57 -7.63 -24.04
CA GLU A 66 28.33 -7.33 -22.64
C GLU A 66 27.30 -6.19 -22.54
N ALA A 67 26.23 -6.43 -21.77
CA ALA A 67 25.16 -5.48 -21.54
C ALA A 67 24.65 -5.64 -20.11
N GLN A 68 24.65 -4.55 -19.32
CA GLN A 68 24.11 -4.54 -17.94
C GLN A 68 24.67 -5.66 -17.03
N GLY A 69 25.94 -6.03 -17.21
CA GLY A 69 26.58 -7.11 -16.44
C GLY A 69 26.32 -8.52 -16.96
N ASN A 70 25.45 -8.68 -17.95
CA ASN A 70 25.24 -9.94 -18.67
C ASN A 70 26.20 -10.04 -19.84
N VAL A 71 26.62 -11.28 -20.16
CA VAL A 71 27.57 -11.56 -21.23
C VAL A 71 27.03 -12.66 -22.15
N ARG A 72 27.16 -12.49 -23.46
CA ARG A 72 26.81 -13.51 -24.46
C ARG A 72 27.82 -13.55 -25.60
N ALA A 73 28.26 -14.75 -25.98
CA ALA A 73 29.03 -14.96 -27.19
C ALA A 73 28.09 -15.18 -28.39
N VAL A 74 28.46 -14.63 -29.55
CA VAL A 74 27.72 -14.76 -30.81
C VAL A 74 28.68 -15.22 -31.89
N GLN A 75 28.41 -16.38 -32.47
CA GLN A 75 29.14 -16.88 -33.62
C GLN A 75 28.68 -16.16 -34.88
N LEU A 76 29.63 -15.63 -35.65
CA LEU A 76 29.34 -14.85 -36.85
C LEU A 76 29.61 -15.63 -38.15
N GLY A 77 30.46 -16.66 -38.09
CA GLY A 77 30.94 -17.35 -39.29
C GLY A 77 31.62 -16.36 -40.24
N GLU A 78 31.20 -16.38 -41.51
CA GLU A 78 31.73 -15.49 -42.57
C GLU A 78 31.00 -14.14 -42.66
N LEU A 79 30.04 -13.85 -41.77
CA LEU A 79 29.26 -12.61 -41.83
C LEU A 79 30.14 -11.39 -41.47
N ARG A 80 30.01 -10.32 -42.26
CA ARG A 80 30.69 -9.04 -42.06
C ARG A 80 29.75 -7.84 -42.30
N GLY A 81 30.17 -6.67 -41.83
CA GLY A 81 29.46 -5.40 -41.93
C GLY A 81 28.07 -5.46 -41.32
N GLU A 82 27.12 -4.80 -41.98
CA GLU A 82 25.73 -4.71 -41.54
C GLU A 82 25.06 -6.07 -41.24
N ALA A 83 25.40 -7.13 -41.99
CA ALA A 83 24.82 -8.46 -41.75
C ALA A 83 25.24 -9.05 -40.40
N ALA A 84 26.52 -8.91 -40.05
CA ALA A 84 27.02 -9.30 -38.74
C ALA A 84 26.42 -8.40 -37.64
N ALA A 85 26.36 -7.08 -37.86
CA ALA A 85 25.77 -6.14 -36.92
C ALA A 85 24.29 -6.45 -36.61
N ARG A 86 23.49 -6.85 -37.61
CA ARG A 86 22.08 -7.24 -37.41
C ARG A 86 21.94 -8.51 -36.56
N LEU A 87 22.83 -9.49 -36.71
CA LEU A 87 22.83 -10.71 -35.90
C LEU A 87 23.23 -10.39 -34.44
N VAL A 88 24.25 -9.58 -34.26
CA VAL A 88 24.70 -9.11 -32.94
C VAL A 88 23.63 -8.28 -32.25
N ALA A 89 22.92 -7.40 -32.98
CA ALA A 89 21.82 -6.62 -32.45
C ALA A 89 20.67 -7.49 -31.95
N LEU A 90 20.35 -8.59 -32.65
CA LEU A 90 19.35 -9.55 -32.19
C LEU A 90 19.79 -10.21 -30.87
N ALA A 91 21.02 -10.70 -30.80
CA ALA A 91 21.54 -11.33 -29.59
C ALA A 91 21.66 -10.36 -28.40
N ALA A 92 22.00 -9.10 -28.65
CA ALA A 92 22.01 -8.03 -27.65
C ALA A 92 20.59 -7.72 -27.14
N ASN A 93 19.59 -7.67 -28.03
CA ASN A 93 18.20 -7.48 -27.63
C ASN A 93 17.70 -8.62 -26.73
N ASP A 94 17.99 -9.87 -27.09
CA ASP A 94 17.68 -11.02 -26.22
C ASP A 94 18.36 -10.90 -24.84
N LEU A 95 19.61 -10.45 -24.81
CA LEU A 95 20.36 -10.26 -23.56
C LEU A 95 19.73 -9.18 -22.67
N LEU A 96 19.21 -8.11 -23.26
CA LEU A 96 18.47 -7.06 -22.56
C LEU A 96 17.09 -7.53 -22.08
N LEU A 97 16.44 -8.41 -22.83
CA LEU A 97 15.14 -8.99 -22.46
C LEU A 97 15.28 -10.09 -21.39
N ALA A 98 16.40 -10.79 -21.33
CA ALA A 98 16.66 -11.81 -20.32
C ALA A 98 16.67 -11.22 -18.89
N ASP A 99 17.12 -9.97 -18.73
CA ASP A 99 17.04 -9.23 -17.46
C ASP A 99 15.58 -8.90 -17.07
N LEU A 100 14.70 -8.66 -18.06
CA LEU A 100 13.27 -8.52 -17.82
C LEU A 100 12.57 -9.85 -17.51
N ALA A 101 13.17 -10.98 -17.92
CA ALA A 101 12.67 -12.32 -17.65
C ALA A 101 13.14 -12.86 -16.29
N ILE A 102 14.07 -12.18 -15.60
CA ILE A 102 14.22 -12.33 -14.15
C ILE A 102 12.95 -11.74 -13.57
N GLU A 103 11.92 -12.57 -13.41
CA GLU A 103 10.71 -12.23 -12.69
C GLU A 103 11.18 -11.63 -11.36
N PRO A 104 10.98 -10.33 -11.10
CA PRO A 104 11.42 -9.74 -9.87
C PRO A 104 10.75 -10.56 -8.78
N LEU A 105 11.54 -11.34 -8.03
CA LEU A 105 11.07 -12.06 -6.87
C LEU A 105 10.22 -11.05 -6.11
N PRO A 106 8.88 -11.26 -6.02
CA PRO A 106 8.00 -10.25 -5.48
C PRO A 106 8.61 -9.92 -4.14
N PRO A 107 8.96 -8.64 -3.89
CA PRO A 107 9.80 -8.27 -2.78
C PRO A 107 9.21 -8.97 -1.57
N THR A 108 9.99 -9.85 -0.93
CA THR A 108 9.58 -10.58 0.25
C THR A 108 9.43 -9.53 1.34
N ARG A 109 8.33 -8.77 1.27
CA ARG A 109 7.98 -7.75 2.23
C ARG A 109 7.67 -8.54 3.47
N SER A 110 8.68 -8.61 4.35
CA SER A 110 8.47 -9.06 5.70
C SER A 110 7.26 -8.27 6.22
N PRO A 111 6.19 -8.95 6.66
CA PRO A 111 4.96 -8.29 7.01
C PRO A 111 5.25 -7.40 8.23
N ALA A 112 5.40 -6.10 7.97
CA ALA A 112 5.80 -5.14 8.98
C ALA A 112 4.59 -4.72 9.83
N THR A 113 4.83 -4.57 11.12
CA THR A 113 3.86 -4.08 12.11
C THR A 113 3.34 -2.72 11.67
N SER A 114 2.02 -2.53 11.58
CA SER A 114 1.44 -1.23 11.20
C SER A 114 0.89 -0.50 12.42
N ILE A 115 1.06 0.83 12.43
CA ILE A 115 0.52 1.74 13.44
C ILE A 115 -0.43 2.70 12.73
N GLY A 116 -1.65 2.87 13.23
CA GLY A 116 -2.66 3.73 12.64
C GLY A 116 -3.34 4.68 13.62
N ILE A 117 -3.89 5.76 13.08
CA ILE A 117 -4.76 6.70 13.78
C ILE A 117 -6.08 6.76 13.03
N LEU A 118 -7.19 6.57 13.75
CA LEU A 118 -8.53 6.47 13.18
C LEU A 118 -9.47 7.46 13.89
N GLY A 119 -10.22 8.24 13.12
CA GLY A 119 -11.45 8.87 13.60
C GLY A 119 -12.60 7.88 13.50
N ALA A 120 -13.36 7.72 14.58
CA ALA A 120 -14.46 6.77 14.66
C ALA A 120 -15.77 7.43 15.05
N ALA A 121 -16.86 6.93 14.48
CA ALA A 121 -18.22 7.22 14.89
C ALA A 121 -18.89 5.90 15.30
N THR A 122 -19.41 5.81 16.52
CA THR A 122 -20.25 4.67 16.93
C THR A 122 -21.69 5.11 17.15
N ALA A 123 -22.63 4.31 16.65
CA ALA A 123 -24.04 4.56 16.86
C ALA A 123 -24.46 3.95 18.20
N TRP A 124 -24.47 4.79 19.23
CA TRP A 124 -25.27 4.54 20.43
C TRP A 124 -26.68 5.10 20.17
N GLN A 125 -27.45 5.38 21.23
CA GLN A 125 -28.67 6.19 21.09
C GLN A 125 -28.38 7.57 20.47
N ARG A 126 -27.13 8.04 20.56
CA ARG A 126 -26.58 9.21 19.86
C ARG A 126 -25.22 8.85 19.24
N PRO A 127 -24.80 9.51 18.15
CA PRO A 127 -23.49 9.27 17.56
C PRO A 127 -22.38 9.71 18.52
N LEU A 128 -21.41 8.82 18.70
CA LEU A 128 -20.21 9.03 19.48
C LEU A 128 -19.04 9.25 18.55
N GLY A 129 -18.50 10.47 18.53
CA GLY A 129 -17.24 10.77 17.85
C GLY A 129 -16.05 10.41 18.74
N GLY A 130 -15.00 9.86 18.16
CA GLY A 130 -13.80 9.48 18.88
C GLY A 130 -12.55 9.36 18.01
N LEU A 131 -11.42 9.25 18.69
CA LEU A 131 -10.13 8.94 18.09
C LEU A 131 -9.60 7.63 18.67
N ALA A 132 -8.98 6.81 17.83
CA ALA A 132 -8.35 5.56 18.23
C ALA A 132 -6.98 5.39 17.59
N PHE A 133 -6.08 4.75 18.32
CA PHE A 133 -4.81 4.23 17.85
C PHE A 133 -4.95 2.73 17.58
N ASP A 134 -4.46 2.27 16.43
CA ASP A 134 -4.45 0.87 16.02
C ASP A 134 -3.01 0.37 15.92
N LEU A 135 -2.72 -0.77 16.54
CA LEU A 135 -1.47 -1.50 16.38
C LEU A 135 -1.81 -2.87 15.78
N ALA A 136 -1.29 -3.19 14.60
CA ALA A 136 -1.52 -4.47 13.96
C ALA A 136 -0.21 -5.19 13.62
N ILE A 137 -0.08 -6.41 14.10
CA ILE A 137 1.09 -7.28 13.96
C ILE A 137 0.72 -8.44 13.02
N PRO A 138 1.06 -8.34 11.73
CA PRO A 138 0.76 -9.39 10.76
C PRO A 138 1.74 -10.59 10.89
N ARG A 139 1.22 -11.81 10.73
CA ARG A 139 1.99 -13.06 10.65
C ARG A 139 1.42 -13.91 9.51
N GLY A 140 2.00 -13.75 8.31
CA GLY A 140 1.44 -14.31 7.07
C GLY A 140 0.09 -13.65 6.78
N ARG A 141 -0.96 -14.47 6.60
CA ARG A 141 -2.35 -13.97 6.43
C ARG A 141 -3.04 -13.58 7.73
N PHE A 142 -2.47 -13.93 8.89
CA PHE A 142 -3.10 -13.65 10.18
C PHE A 142 -2.65 -12.30 10.72
N VAL A 143 -3.49 -11.66 11.52
CA VAL A 143 -3.20 -10.37 12.16
C VAL A 143 -3.61 -10.46 13.62
N LEU A 144 -2.71 -10.08 14.52
CA LEU A 144 -3.04 -9.71 15.89
C LEU A 144 -3.16 -8.19 15.94
N ALA A 145 -4.22 -7.65 16.53
CA ALA A 145 -4.41 -6.21 16.62
C ALA A 145 -4.91 -5.74 17.97
N LEU A 146 -4.46 -4.55 18.34
CA LEU A 146 -4.87 -3.81 19.54
C LEU A 146 -5.32 -2.42 19.11
N ASP A 147 -6.58 -2.07 19.38
CA ASP A 147 -7.12 -0.74 19.16
C ASP A 147 -7.40 -0.08 20.52
N ALA A 148 -7.01 1.17 20.73
CA ALA A 148 -7.32 1.94 21.94
C ALA A 148 -7.75 3.36 21.58
N GLY A 149 -8.88 3.82 22.11
CA GLY A 149 -9.43 5.13 21.75
C GLY A 149 -10.35 5.71 22.81
N GLY A 150 -10.77 6.95 22.60
CA GLY A 150 -11.70 7.68 23.45
C GLY A 150 -12.87 8.22 22.64
N SER A 151 -14.05 8.28 23.26
CA SER A 151 -15.25 8.90 22.67
C SER A 151 -16.07 9.62 23.76
N GLN A 152 -16.85 10.61 23.37
CA GLN A 152 -17.68 11.40 24.29
C GLN A 152 -19.13 11.53 23.80
N VAL A 153 -20.11 11.23 24.66
CA VAL A 153 -21.55 11.46 24.42
C VAL A 153 -21.97 12.69 25.21
N LEU A 154 -22.68 13.60 24.54
CA LEU A 154 -23.50 14.61 25.20
C LEU A 154 -24.97 14.18 25.12
N ALA A 155 -25.52 13.69 26.22
CA ALA A 155 -26.87 13.15 26.33
C ALA A 155 -27.73 13.97 27.32
N GLY A 156 -28.15 15.15 26.90
CA GLY A 156 -28.95 16.04 27.77
C GLY A 156 -28.09 16.55 28.93
N PRO A 157 -28.48 16.34 30.19
CA PRO A 157 -27.69 16.73 31.37
C PRO A 157 -26.59 15.72 31.74
N LEU A 158 -26.24 14.79 30.85
CA LEU A 158 -25.19 13.81 31.10
C LEU A 158 -24.07 13.98 30.07
N SER A 159 -22.88 14.31 30.56
CA SER A 159 -21.61 14.16 29.83
C SER A 159 -21.01 12.80 30.18
N LEU A 160 -20.79 11.97 29.15
CA LEU A 160 -20.22 10.65 29.28
C LEU A 160 -18.99 10.53 28.41
N SER A 161 -17.89 10.09 28.99
CA SER A 161 -16.71 9.71 28.24
C SER A 161 -16.51 8.19 28.31
N ALA A 162 -16.06 7.60 27.22
CA ALA A 162 -15.77 6.18 27.12
C ALA A 162 -14.35 6.01 26.57
N ALA A 163 -13.52 5.25 27.27
CA ALA A 163 -12.24 4.79 26.74
C ALA A 163 -12.42 3.36 26.24
N VAL A 164 -12.28 3.12 24.94
CA VAL A 164 -12.53 1.81 24.31
C VAL A 164 -11.21 1.15 23.97
N VAL A 165 -11.04 -0.09 24.43
CA VAL A 165 -9.91 -0.96 24.10
C VAL A 165 -10.44 -2.22 23.43
N ARG A 166 -9.84 -2.60 22.30
CA ARG A 166 -10.17 -3.84 21.57
C ARG A 166 -8.90 -4.65 21.36
N ALA A 167 -8.97 -5.94 21.69
CA ALA A 167 -7.94 -6.91 21.36
C ALA A 167 -8.55 -7.94 20.40
N SER A 168 -7.96 -8.07 19.20
CA SER A 168 -8.56 -8.84 18.13
C SER A 168 -7.56 -9.70 17.36
N VAL A 169 -8.08 -10.78 16.81
CA VAL A 169 -7.39 -11.62 15.82
C VAL A 169 -8.13 -11.50 14.49
N GLY A 170 -7.38 -11.60 13.40
CA GLY A 170 -7.92 -11.38 12.09
C GLY A 170 -7.21 -12.11 10.98
N VAL A 171 -7.82 -12.04 9.80
CA VAL A 171 -7.28 -12.53 8.53
C VAL A 171 -7.24 -11.41 7.52
N ARG A 172 -6.12 -11.31 6.79
CA ARG A 172 -5.89 -10.32 5.75
C ARG A 172 -5.81 -11.02 4.39
N ALA A 173 -6.54 -10.47 3.41
CA ALA A 173 -6.53 -10.91 2.02
C ALA A 173 -6.48 -9.68 1.10
N GLY A 174 -5.30 -9.39 0.54
CA GLY A 174 -5.08 -8.18 -0.26
C GLY A 174 -5.34 -6.91 0.54
N MET A 175 -6.28 -6.10 0.07
CA MET A 175 -6.70 -4.81 0.67
C MET A 175 -7.74 -4.97 1.78
N PHE A 176 -8.20 -6.19 2.06
CA PHE A 176 -9.24 -6.48 3.04
C PHE A 176 -8.67 -7.14 4.30
N GLU A 177 -9.20 -6.77 5.45
CA GLU A 177 -8.89 -7.40 6.73
C GLU A 177 -10.17 -7.60 7.54
N LEU A 178 -10.41 -8.84 7.97
CA LEU A 178 -11.50 -9.18 8.89
C LEU A 178 -10.91 -9.41 10.27
N ARG A 179 -11.50 -8.81 11.30
CA ARG A 179 -11.10 -8.99 12.70
C ARG A 179 -12.29 -9.42 13.55
N ALA A 180 -12.02 -10.26 14.55
CA ALA A 180 -12.93 -10.54 15.64
C ALA A 180 -12.17 -10.53 16.96
N GLY A 181 -12.80 -10.07 18.04
CA GLY A 181 -12.09 -9.87 19.29
C GLY A 181 -12.95 -9.51 20.48
N ALA A 182 -12.28 -9.22 21.58
CA ALA A 182 -12.88 -8.72 22.81
C ALA A 182 -12.81 -7.18 22.84
N THR A 183 -13.84 -6.58 23.43
CA THR A 183 -13.98 -5.13 23.58
C THR A 183 -14.23 -4.79 25.05
N PHE A 184 -13.49 -3.80 25.56
CA PHE A 184 -13.64 -3.24 26.89
C PHE A 184 -13.83 -1.73 26.78
N ALA A 185 -14.89 -1.21 27.39
CA ALA A 185 -15.21 0.22 27.36
C ALA A 185 -15.57 0.70 28.77
N PRO A 186 -14.58 1.06 29.62
CA PRO A 186 -14.81 1.88 30.79
C PRO A 186 -15.53 3.18 30.42
N LEU A 187 -16.60 3.46 31.15
CA LEU A 187 -17.41 4.68 31.04
C LEU A 187 -17.21 5.54 32.28
N PHE A 188 -17.07 6.84 32.06
CA PHE A 188 -16.95 7.85 33.09
C PHE A 188 -18.08 8.85 32.89
N VAL A 189 -18.86 9.10 33.95
CA VAL A 189 -19.86 10.16 33.97
C VAL A 189 -19.22 11.39 34.60
N ASP A 190 -19.15 12.50 33.86
CA ASP A 190 -18.50 13.72 34.35
C ASP A 190 -19.42 14.50 35.32
N GLU A 191 -20.73 14.27 35.26
CA GLU A 191 -21.73 14.94 36.09
C GLU A 191 -22.37 13.98 37.12
N GLY A 192 -22.61 14.47 38.35
CA GLY A 192 -23.17 13.68 39.46
C GLY A 192 -22.12 13.10 40.42
N ILE A 193 -22.36 11.90 40.98
CA ILE A 193 -21.48 11.24 41.97
C ILE A 193 -20.20 10.65 41.30
N GLY A 194 -19.99 10.86 40.00
CA GLY A 194 -18.81 10.38 39.28
C GLY A 194 -18.83 8.87 39.06
N ASP A 195 -19.98 8.33 38.66
CA ASP A 195 -20.17 6.89 38.46
C ASP A 195 -19.21 6.35 37.39
N ARG A 196 -18.71 5.13 37.64
CA ARG A 196 -17.76 4.44 36.77
C ARG A 196 -18.24 3.02 36.55
N THR A 197 -18.43 2.66 35.30
CA THR A 197 -18.84 1.31 34.92
C THR A 197 -17.95 0.82 33.78
N VAL A 198 -17.96 -0.49 33.54
CA VAL A 198 -17.22 -1.09 32.43
C VAL A 198 -18.18 -1.92 31.59
N LEU A 199 -18.22 -1.62 30.30
CA LEU A 199 -18.83 -2.50 29.33
C LEU A 199 -17.77 -3.50 28.85
N ALA A 200 -18.09 -4.78 28.89
CA ALA A 200 -17.25 -5.84 28.34
C ALA A 200 -18.05 -6.63 27.31
N GLY A 201 -17.40 -7.02 26.22
CA GLY A 201 -18.08 -7.60 25.08
C GLY A 201 -17.15 -8.23 24.06
N ALA A 202 -17.72 -8.56 22.92
CA ALA A 202 -17.01 -9.06 21.76
C ALA A 202 -17.46 -8.31 20.51
N GLY A 203 -16.59 -8.20 19.52
CA GLY A 203 -16.89 -7.46 18.30
C GLY A 203 -16.30 -8.12 17.07
N ALA A 204 -16.82 -7.71 15.92
CA ALA A 204 -16.29 -8.05 14.61
C ALA A 204 -16.18 -6.78 13.75
N SER A 205 -15.16 -6.73 12.90
CA SER A 205 -14.96 -5.61 12.00
C SER A 205 -14.35 -6.04 10.67
N ILE A 206 -14.61 -5.24 9.65
CA ILE A 206 -13.96 -5.28 8.35
C ILE A 206 -13.16 -4.00 8.16
N ARG A 207 -11.99 -4.11 7.53
CA ARG A 207 -11.13 -2.99 7.19
C ARG A 207 -10.71 -3.08 5.74
N PHE A 208 -10.65 -1.91 5.10
CA PHE A 208 -10.21 -1.68 3.74
C PHE A 208 -8.99 -0.76 3.78
N ARG A 209 -7.91 -1.19 3.14
CA ARG A 209 -6.62 -0.48 3.11
C ARG A 209 -6.33 -0.01 1.69
N PHE A 210 -6.12 1.29 1.52
CA PHE A 210 -5.77 1.91 0.26
C PHE A 210 -4.33 2.43 0.34
N PRO A 211 -3.39 1.89 -0.45
CA PRO A 211 -2.03 2.42 -0.47
C PRO A 211 -2.05 3.85 -1.01
N ILE A 212 -1.42 4.80 -0.28
CA ILE A 212 -1.24 6.18 -0.76
C ILE A 212 0.17 6.31 -1.34
N VAL A 213 1.17 6.00 -0.52
CA VAL A 213 2.60 5.96 -0.90
C VAL A 213 3.26 4.75 -0.25
N ALA A 214 4.54 4.54 -0.55
CA ALA A 214 5.32 3.50 0.14
C ALA A 214 5.18 3.69 1.66
N ARG A 215 4.76 2.63 2.36
CA ARG A 215 4.61 2.57 3.83
C ARG A 215 3.48 3.40 4.45
N VAL A 216 2.67 4.10 3.68
CA VAL A 216 1.52 4.88 4.19
C VAL A 216 0.25 4.51 3.42
N GLY A 217 -0.81 4.18 4.15
CA GLY A 217 -2.11 3.83 3.59
C GLY A 217 -3.27 4.56 4.26
N ALA A 218 -4.33 4.83 3.51
CA ALA A 218 -5.62 5.19 4.08
C ALA A 218 -6.36 3.93 4.51
N VAL A 219 -7.12 4.04 5.59
CA VAL A 219 -7.94 2.94 6.12
C VAL A 219 -9.38 3.39 6.25
N LEU A 220 -10.30 2.55 5.78
CA LEU A 220 -11.72 2.60 6.13
C LEU A 220 -12.06 1.32 6.91
N ALA A 221 -12.75 1.46 8.03
CA ALA A 221 -13.11 0.35 8.88
C ALA A 221 -14.58 0.46 9.31
N GLY A 222 -15.22 -0.68 9.51
CA GLY A 222 -16.57 -0.75 10.04
C GLY A 222 -16.79 -2.03 10.81
N GLY A 223 -17.61 -1.98 11.84
CA GLY A 223 -17.85 -3.14 12.69
C GLY A 223 -18.99 -2.95 13.66
N ALA A 224 -19.14 -3.90 14.57
CA ALA A 224 -20.07 -3.82 15.68
C ALA A 224 -19.48 -4.50 16.91
N ASP A 225 -19.66 -3.86 18.07
CA ASP A 225 -19.37 -4.44 19.38
C ASP A 225 -20.67 -4.87 20.05
N VAL A 226 -20.71 -6.08 20.60
CA VAL A 226 -21.83 -6.63 21.38
C VAL A 226 -21.39 -6.76 22.83
N PHE A 227 -22.12 -6.11 23.73
CA PHE A 227 -21.78 -6.05 25.15
C PHE A 227 -22.62 -7.02 25.98
N ALA A 228 -21.96 -7.69 26.93
CA ALA A 228 -22.60 -8.59 27.88
C ALA A 228 -23.37 -7.83 28.97
N THR A 229 -22.91 -6.63 29.32
CA THR A 229 -23.50 -5.78 30.34
C THR A 229 -24.23 -4.58 29.73
N ARG A 230 -25.24 -4.09 30.46
CA ARG A 230 -26.01 -2.90 30.11
C ARG A 230 -26.17 -2.03 31.34
N THR A 231 -26.00 -0.73 31.17
CA THR A 231 -26.13 0.26 32.25
C THR A 231 -27.20 1.26 31.88
N THR A 232 -28.13 1.49 32.81
CA THR A 232 -29.18 2.50 32.69
C THR A 232 -28.88 3.64 33.64
N TYR A 233 -28.75 4.84 33.11
CA TYR A 233 -28.54 6.06 33.88
C TYR A 233 -29.89 6.74 34.12
N VAL A 234 -30.17 7.04 35.39
CA VAL A 234 -31.41 7.65 35.86
C VAL A 234 -31.09 8.99 36.53
N VAL A 235 -31.77 10.05 36.12
CA VAL A 235 -31.68 11.39 36.72
C VAL A 235 -33.09 11.81 37.11
N ASP A 236 -33.28 12.24 38.37
CA ASP A 236 -34.58 12.62 38.93
C ASP A 236 -35.69 11.57 38.71
N GLY A 237 -35.34 10.28 38.80
CA GLY A 237 -36.28 9.17 38.58
C GLY A 237 -36.60 8.86 37.12
N MET A 238 -36.04 9.62 36.16
CA MET A 238 -36.22 9.39 34.72
C MET A 238 -34.98 8.73 34.10
N SER A 239 -35.18 7.69 33.29
CA SER A 239 -34.09 7.07 32.52
C SER A 239 -33.65 8.01 31.40
N VAL A 240 -32.43 8.53 31.49
CA VAL A 240 -31.87 9.50 30.52
C VAL A 240 -31.07 8.79 29.43
N LEU A 241 -30.33 7.73 29.79
CA LEU A 241 -29.53 6.97 28.85
C LEU A 241 -29.53 5.49 29.23
N THR A 242 -29.56 4.64 28.22
CA THR A 242 -29.20 3.23 28.42
C THR A 242 -28.15 2.81 27.40
N THR A 243 -27.07 2.18 27.86
CA THR A 243 -26.04 1.67 26.95
C THR A 243 -26.63 0.64 25.99
N PRO A 244 -26.15 0.57 24.74
CA PRO A 244 -26.66 -0.38 23.77
C PRO A 244 -26.12 -1.80 24.04
N ARG A 245 -26.88 -2.82 23.63
CA ARG A 245 -26.36 -4.21 23.58
C ARG A 245 -25.43 -4.42 22.38
N ALA A 246 -25.65 -3.68 21.29
CA ALA A 246 -24.85 -3.72 20.10
C ALA A 246 -24.56 -2.29 19.64
N ALA A 247 -23.30 -1.96 19.44
CA ALA A 247 -22.84 -0.64 19.02
C ALA A 247 -22.12 -0.76 17.68
N PRO A 248 -22.81 -0.56 16.54
CA PRO A 248 -22.15 -0.48 15.26
C PRO A 248 -21.29 0.78 15.18
N TRP A 249 -20.20 0.70 14.43
CA TRP A 249 -19.26 1.80 14.28
C TRP A 249 -18.63 1.81 12.89
N LEU A 250 -18.22 3.01 12.49
CA LEU A 250 -17.45 3.28 11.29
C LEU A 250 -16.23 4.12 11.67
N ALA A 251 -15.10 3.87 11.03
CA ALA A 251 -13.88 4.61 11.25
C ALA A 251 -13.13 4.84 9.94
N ALA A 252 -12.37 5.94 9.90
CA ALA A 252 -11.50 6.28 8.79
C ALA A 252 -10.20 6.89 9.32
N GLY A 253 -9.10 6.67 8.63
CA GLY A 253 -7.83 7.25 9.03
C GLY A 253 -6.65 6.82 8.19
N VAL A 254 -5.47 6.86 8.80
CA VAL A 254 -4.18 6.61 8.14
C VAL A 254 -3.40 5.56 8.94
N GLU A 255 -2.72 4.67 8.23
CA GLU A 255 -1.79 3.70 8.79
C GLU A 255 -0.38 3.88 8.20
N VAL A 256 0.62 3.64 9.03
CA VAL A 256 2.05 3.66 8.69
C VAL A 256 2.67 2.31 9.00
N THR A 257 3.50 1.83 8.10
CA THR A 257 4.25 0.57 8.22
C THR A 257 5.75 0.90 8.20
N PRO A 258 6.44 0.91 9.34
CA PRO A 258 7.84 1.32 9.46
C PRO A 258 8.81 0.42 8.69
#